data_AF-A0A0J7K0Q7-F1
#
_entry.id   AF-A0A0J7K0Q7-F1
#
_cell.length_a   1.000
_cell.length_b   1.000
_cell.length_c   1.000
_cell.angle_alpha   90.00
_cell.angle_beta   90.00
_cell.angle_gamma   90.00
#
_symmetry.space_group_name_H-M   'P 1'
#
loop_
_entity.id
_entity.type
_entity.pdbx_description
1 polymer ?
#
loop_
_entity_poly.entity_id
_entity_poly.type
_entity_poly.pdbx_seq_one_letter_code
_entity_poly.pdbx_strand_id
1 'polypeptide(L)'
;MDEDSKEDDTQSITSVYEDIEDEDNQEQEREEGQEEEKQEEVKGRENAQRRKEEISKREHRQAQEEEDEENKPERPRRTRKLPERYGDYVFMTYTQATTGPDKNKWTDAINEEKRSLKENNTWDVVCVEKLPQKDIKPLISRWIFKIKSDGKYKARLVVQGCEQKYGMNYEETYSPVVSTNALRILLALAAMKNYKIITFDIKTAFLYGQLDEDIYMYPLEGNNYKDKICKLRKALYGLKQSPLNWNYRFTDFLRQKGSNNWKQNTVCLKDEME
;
A
#
# COMPACT_ATOMS: atom_id res chain seq x y z
N MET A 1 62.84 -74.44 -34.33
CA MET A 1 62.44 -75.18 -33.13
C MET A 1 63.61 -75.07 -32.17
N ASP A 2 63.41 -74.24 -31.15
CA ASP A 2 63.73 -74.48 -29.73
C ASP A 2 65.24 -74.61 -29.34
N GLU A 3 65.76 -74.12 -28.20
CA GLU A 3 65.40 -73.02 -27.26
C GLU A 3 66.63 -72.74 -26.32
N ASP A 4 66.54 -71.77 -25.39
CA ASP A 4 67.62 -71.23 -24.51
C ASP A 4 67.32 -71.48 -22.99
N SER A 5 68.15 -71.25 -21.95
CA SER A 5 69.51 -70.66 -21.73
C SER A 5 70.13 -71.22 -20.40
N LYS A 6 71.17 -70.61 -19.79
CA LYS A 6 71.81 -71.10 -18.52
C LYS A 6 72.62 -70.04 -17.71
N GLU A 7 72.54 -70.12 -16.35
CA GLU A 7 73.63 -69.99 -15.31
C GLU A 7 74.45 -68.66 -15.12
N ASP A 8 75.13 -68.31 -13.98
CA ASP A 8 75.15 -68.71 -12.54
C ASP A 8 75.98 -67.70 -11.65
N ASP A 9 76.11 -67.96 -10.34
CA ASP A 9 76.53 -67.11 -9.18
C ASP A 9 78.00 -66.61 -8.97
N THR A 10 78.16 -65.55 -8.14
CA THR A 10 79.12 -65.45 -6.98
C THR A 10 79.03 -64.13 -6.18
N GLN A 11 78.75 -64.17 -4.87
CA GLN A 11 78.85 -63.03 -3.93
C GLN A 11 79.21 -63.49 -2.50
N SER A 12 80.27 -62.93 -1.87
CA SER A 12 80.51 -62.95 -0.40
C SER A 12 81.87 -62.31 -0.02
N ILE A 13 81.94 -60.97 0.15
CA ILE A 13 83.09 -60.31 0.84
C ILE A 13 82.87 -58.83 1.29
N THR A 14 81.78 -58.15 0.89
CA THR A 14 81.63 -56.68 1.02
C THR A 14 81.02 -56.16 2.34
N SER A 15 80.64 -57.00 3.30
CA SER A 15 79.74 -56.63 4.41
C SER A 15 80.42 -56.07 5.69
N VAL A 16 81.48 -55.26 5.58
CA VAL A 16 82.22 -54.72 6.77
C VAL A 16 82.65 -53.26 6.63
N TYR A 17 82.40 -52.61 5.47
CA TYR A 17 82.86 -51.24 5.21
C TYR A 17 81.75 -50.18 5.13
N GLU A 18 80.47 -50.59 5.17
CA GLU A 18 79.34 -49.67 4.98
C GLU A 18 78.75 -49.15 6.33
N ASP A 19 78.99 -49.85 7.44
CA ASP A 19 78.36 -49.57 8.76
C ASP A 19 78.81 -48.29 9.50
N ILE A 20 79.61 -47.40 8.87
CA ILE A 20 80.18 -46.19 9.51
C ILE A 20 79.63 -44.88 8.93
N GLU A 21 79.13 -44.86 7.69
CA GLU A 21 78.63 -43.62 7.06
C GLU A 21 77.19 -43.26 7.46
N ASP A 22 76.44 -44.21 8.06
CA ASP A 22 75.00 -44.06 8.37
C ASP A 22 74.67 -43.32 9.69
N GLU A 23 75.61 -43.21 10.64
CA GLU A 23 75.34 -42.55 11.94
C GLU A 23 75.49 -41.02 11.89
N ASP A 24 76.57 -40.50 11.29
CA ASP A 24 76.83 -39.05 11.20
C ASP A 24 75.76 -38.30 10.37
N ASN A 25 75.27 -38.93 9.29
CA ASN A 25 74.27 -38.32 8.41
C ASN A 25 72.88 -38.22 9.07
N GLN A 26 72.56 -39.14 10.00
CA GLN A 26 71.29 -39.14 10.73
C GLN A 26 71.22 -38.09 11.85
N GLU A 27 72.34 -37.60 12.38
CA GLU A 27 72.30 -36.51 13.38
C GLU A 27 72.08 -35.14 12.73
N GLN A 28 72.68 -34.87 11.56
CA GLN A 28 72.48 -33.59 10.86
C GLN A 28 71.02 -33.39 10.39
N GLU A 29 70.39 -34.40 9.78
CA GLU A 29 68.99 -34.30 9.35
C GLU A 29 68.02 -34.09 10.53
N ARG A 30 68.37 -34.56 11.74
CA ARG A 30 67.56 -34.35 12.96
C ARG A 30 67.69 -32.94 13.52
N GLU A 31 68.84 -32.28 13.38
CA GLU A 31 69.01 -30.89 13.82
C GLU A 31 68.28 -29.92 12.87
N GLU A 32 68.41 -30.09 11.55
CA GLU A 32 67.69 -29.26 10.57
C GLU A 32 66.16 -29.38 10.71
N GLY A 33 65.63 -30.60 10.84
CA GLY A 33 64.20 -30.82 11.08
C GLY A 33 63.67 -30.17 12.37
N GLN A 34 64.50 -30.12 13.42
CA GLN A 34 64.16 -29.43 14.67
C GLN A 34 64.21 -27.91 14.56
N GLU A 35 64.96 -27.33 13.62
CA GLU A 35 64.92 -25.89 13.35
C GLU A 35 63.70 -25.51 12.50
N GLU A 36 63.32 -26.32 11.51
CA GLU A 36 62.12 -26.10 10.69
C GLU A 36 60.84 -26.17 11.53
N GLU A 37 60.66 -27.18 12.39
CA GLU A 37 59.49 -27.26 13.30
C GLU A 37 59.38 -26.02 14.20
N LYS A 38 60.50 -25.52 14.74
CA LYS A 38 60.52 -24.29 15.56
C LYS A 38 60.11 -23.06 14.75
N GLN A 39 60.53 -22.95 13.49
CA GLN A 39 60.12 -21.85 12.62
C GLN A 39 58.64 -21.92 12.23
N GLU A 40 58.09 -23.11 12.00
CA GLU A 40 56.65 -23.30 11.75
C GLU A 40 55.81 -22.96 13.00
N GLU A 41 56.22 -23.39 14.19
CA GLU A 41 55.55 -23.03 15.45
C GLU A 41 55.47 -21.51 15.65
N VAL A 42 56.56 -20.79 15.40
CA VAL A 42 56.61 -19.32 15.52
C VAL A 42 55.67 -18.66 14.51
N LYS A 43 55.71 -19.07 13.22
CA LYS A 43 54.77 -18.57 12.19
C LYS A 43 53.31 -18.88 12.54
N GLY A 44 53.04 -20.05 13.12
CA GLY A 44 51.72 -20.45 13.61
C GLY A 44 51.21 -19.53 14.73
N ARG A 45 52.07 -19.23 15.72
CA ARG A 45 51.77 -18.31 16.83
C ARG A 45 51.53 -16.87 16.36
N GLU A 46 52.36 -16.35 15.46
CA GLU A 46 52.15 -15.02 14.87
C GLU A 46 50.84 -14.92 14.08
N ASN A 47 50.51 -15.91 13.26
CA ASN A 47 49.25 -15.96 12.52
C ASN A 47 48.02 -16.07 13.45
N ALA A 48 48.12 -16.85 14.54
CA ALA A 48 47.08 -16.91 15.55
C ALA A 48 46.88 -15.56 16.27
N GLN A 49 47.97 -14.82 16.52
CA GLN A 49 47.92 -13.51 17.15
C GLN A 49 47.32 -12.44 16.23
N ARG A 50 47.69 -12.43 14.94
CA ARG A 50 47.05 -11.57 13.92
C ARG A 50 45.56 -11.85 13.78
N ARG A 51 45.15 -13.12 13.75
CA ARG A 51 43.71 -13.50 13.73
C ARG A 51 42.95 -12.99 14.96
N LYS A 52 43.54 -13.06 16.16
CA LYS A 52 42.92 -12.51 17.38
C LYS A 52 42.76 -10.99 17.31
N GLU A 53 43.75 -10.27 16.79
CA GLU A 53 43.62 -8.83 16.56
C GLU A 53 42.54 -8.49 15.51
N GLU A 54 42.44 -9.25 14.42
CA GLU A 54 41.41 -9.03 13.40
C GLU A 54 40.00 -9.29 13.91
N ILE A 55 39.81 -10.31 14.76
CA ILE A 55 38.55 -10.59 15.45
C ILE A 55 38.18 -9.42 16.37
N SER A 56 39.10 -8.99 17.24
CA SER A 56 38.87 -7.82 18.12
C SER A 56 38.57 -6.53 17.34
N LYS A 57 39.25 -6.29 16.21
CA LYS A 57 39.00 -5.17 15.28
C LYS A 57 37.71 -5.30 14.46
N ARG A 58 37.04 -6.46 14.46
CA ARG A 58 35.68 -6.67 13.92
C ARG A 58 34.64 -6.50 15.01
N GLU A 59 34.83 -7.12 16.17
CA GLU A 59 33.94 -6.99 17.33
C GLU A 59 33.79 -5.51 17.76
N HIS A 60 34.89 -4.76 17.83
CA HIS A 60 34.84 -3.33 18.14
C HIS A 60 34.11 -2.52 17.06
N ARG A 61 34.18 -2.94 15.78
CA ARG A 61 33.48 -2.28 14.68
C ARG A 61 31.98 -2.59 14.69
N GLN A 62 31.60 -3.84 14.97
CA GLN A 62 30.19 -4.21 15.14
C GLN A 62 29.58 -3.51 16.36
N ALA A 63 30.31 -3.42 17.48
CA ALA A 63 29.86 -2.66 18.65
C ALA A 63 29.67 -1.17 18.32
N GLN A 64 30.59 -0.56 17.55
CA GLN A 64 30.42 0.82 17.07
C GLN A 64 29.24 0.97 16.09
N GLU A 65 29.04 0.02 15.18
CA GLU A 65 27.91 0.01 14.24
C GLU A 65 26.55 -0.16 14.94
N GLU A 66 26.49 -0.95 16.02
CA GLU A 66 25.31 -1.10 16.90
C GLU A 66 25.07 0.17 17.74
N GLU A 67 26.11 0.74 18.34
CA GLU A 67 26.03 1.97 19.15
C GLU A 67 25.67 3.21 18.29
N ASP A 68 26.13 3.26 17.03
CA ASP A 68 25.72 4.25 16.02
C ASP A 68 24.30 4.02 15.49
N GLU A 69 23.78 2.78 15.52
CA GLU A 69 22.38 2.51 15.17
C GLU A 69 21.41 2.85 16.32
N GLU A 70 21.81 2.61 17.58
CA GLU A 70 21.02 2.96 18.76
C GLU A 70 21.04 4.49 19.03
N ASN A 71 22.17 5.18 18.81
CA ASN A 71 22.25 6.65 18.89
C ASN A 71 21.73 7.38 17.64
N LYS A 72 21.28 6.65 16.61
CA LYS A 72 20.68 7.23 15.40
C LYS A 72 19.42 7.99 15.84
N PRO A 73 19.31 9.31 15.64
CA PRO A 73 18.16 10.07 16.15
C PRO A 73 16.87 9.53 15.52
N GLU A 74 16.05 8.84 16.32
CA GLU A 74 14.71 8.39 15.90
C GLU A 74 13.99 9.62 15.36
N ARG A 75 13.69 9.62 14.05
CA ARG A 75 12.87 10.68 13.45
C ARG A 75 11.59 10.74 14.27
N PRO A 76 11.27 11.87 14.93
CA PRO A 76 10.20 11.91 15.91
C PRO A 76 8.94 11.36 15.27
N ARG A 77 8.37 10.29 15.85
CA ARG A 77 7.16 9.64 15.32
C ARG A 77 6.04 10.68 15.33
N ARG A 78 5.91 11.38 14.21
CA ARG A 78 4.98 12.50 14.02
C ARG A 78 3.58 11.93 14.26
N THR A 79 3.05 12.15 15.47
CA THR A 79 1.73 11.68 15.84
C THR A 79 0.78 12.34 14.85
N ARG A 80 0.15 11.53 13.97
CA ARG A 80 -0.68 12.05 12.88
C ARG A 80 -1.98 12.58 13.46
N LYS A 81 -1.92 13.77 14.07
CA LYS A 81 -3.10 14.55 14.43
C LYS A 81 -3.68 15.12 13.14
N LEU A 82 -4.97 14.91 12.93
CA LEU A 82 -5.68 15.61 11.87
C LEU A 82 -5.66 17.12 12.17
N PRO A 83 -5.56 17.99 11.14
CA PRO A 83 -5.86 19.40 11.29
C PRO A 83 -7.24 19.60 11.92
N GLU A 84 -7.41 20.64 12.74
CA GLU A 84 -8.62 20.90 13.53
C GLU A 84 -9.93 20.88 12.71
N ARG A 85 -9.87 21.39 11.48
CA ARG A 85 -10.94 21.33 10.46
C ARG A 85 -11.40 19.92 10.04
N TYR A 86 -10.74 18.88 10.53
CA TYR A 86 -11.05 17.47 10.31
C TYR A 86 -11.14 16.69 11.65
N GLY A 87 -11.32 17.38 12.78
CA GLY A 87 -11.45 16.74 14.11
C GLY A 87 -12.69 15.84 14.27
N ASP A 88 -13.64 15.95 13.34
CA ASP A 88 -14.81 15.10 13.16
C ASP A 88 -14.50 13.80 12.39
N TYR A 89 -13.39 13.74 11.64
CA TYR A 89 -12.96 12.53 10.92
C TYR A 89 -12.11 11.61 11.81
N VAL A 90 -12.39 10.32 11.73
CA VAL A 90 -11.66 9.29 12.50
C VAL A 90 -10.72 8.55 11.55
N PHE A 91 -9.41 8.68 11.77
CA PHE A 91 -8.41 7.95 10.99
C PHE A 91 -8.33 6.49 11.45
N MET A 92 -9.14 5.64 10.82
CA MET A 92 -9.36 4.25 11.22
C MET A 92 -9.59 3.36 9.99
N THR A 93 -9.11 2.11 10.02
CA THR A 93 -9.34 1.12 8.96
C THR A 93 -10.70 0.43 9.12
N TYR A 94 -11.18 -0.27 8.08
CA TYR A 94 -12.38 -1.10 8.18
C TYR A 94 -12.23 -2.16 9.27
N THR A 95 -11.07 -2.83 9.34
CA THR A 95 -10.78 -3.84 10.37
C THR A 95 -10.92 -3.27 11.78
N GLN A 96 -10.26 -2.14 12.07
CA GLN A 96 -10.37 -1.44 13.35
C GLN A 96 -11.81 -0.99 13.66
N ALA A 97 -12.57 -0.53 12.66
CA ALA A 97 -13.97 -0.15 12.82
C ALA A 97 -14.85 -1.34 13.25
N THR A 98 -14.55 -2.55 12.75
CA THR A 98 -15.31 -3.79 13.06
C THR A 98 -14.86 -4.51 14.33
N THR A 99 -13.62 -4.30 14.80
CA THR A 99 -13.08 -4.95 16.00
C THR A 99 -13.00 -4.03 17.23
N GLY A 100 -13.06 -2.72 17.04
CA GLY A 100 -12.94 -1.71 18.10
C GLY A 100 -14.12 -1.63 19.08
N PRO A 101 -14.04 -0.77 20.11
CA PRO A 101 -15.05 -0.67 21.17
C PRO A 101 -16.42 -0.24 20.64
N ASP A 102 -16.46 0.70 19.69
CA ASP A 102 -17.69 1.20 19.05
C ASP A 102 -18.17 0.34 17.86
N LYS A 103 -17.71 -0.92 17.73
CA LYS A 103 -17.94 -1.75 16.53
C LYS A 103 -19.40 -1.82 16.08
N ASN A 104 -20.36 -1.83 17.00
CA ASN A 104 -21.79 -1.90 16.66
C ASN A 104 -22.21 -0.64 15.89
N LYS A 105 -21.91 0.55 16.43
CA LYS A 105 -22.23 1.85 15.80
C LYS A 105 -21.56 2.01 14.44
N TRP A 106 -20.30 1.58 14.31
CA TRP A 106 -19.58 1.60 13.03
C TRP A 106 -20.16 0.60 12.03
N THR A 107 -20.51 -0.60 12.46
CA THR A 107 -21.14 -1.63 11.63
C THR A 107 -22.50 -1.18 11.12
N ASP A 108 -23.31 -0.53 11.96
CA ASP A 108 -24.59 0.05 11.56
C ASP A 108 -24.41 1.15 10.51
N ALA A 109 -23.45 2.05 10.70
CA ALA A 109 -23.13 3.10 9.72
C ALA A 109 -22.59 2.54 8.39
N ILE A 110 -21.76 1.49 8.43
CA ILE A 110 -21.28 0.75 7.26
C ILE A 110 -22.46 0.07 6.54
N ASN A 111 -23.41 -0.50 7.28
CA ASN A 111 -24.59 -1.15 6.74
C ASN A 111 -25.61 -0.16 6.15
N GLU A 112 -25.76 1.04 6.73
CA GLU A 112 -26.55 2.15 6.15
C GLU A 112 -25.98 2.55 4.78
N GLU A 113 -24.66 2.75 4.67
CA GLU A 113 -23.99 3.05 3.39
C GLU A 113 -24.12 1.88 2.40
N LYS A 114 -23.78 0.63 2.79
CA LYS A 114 -23.91 -0.57 1.94
C LYS A 114 -25.35 -0.76 1.42
N ARG A 115 -26.36 -0.47 2.24
CA ARG A 115 -27.78 -0.52 1.82
C ARG A 115 -28.04 0.50 0.71
N SER A 116 -27.66 1.76 0.90
CA SER A 116 -27.86 2.81 -0.10
C SER A 116 -27.16 2.50 -1.43
N LEU A 117 -25.96 1.89 -1.38
CA LEU A 117 -25.19 1.50 -2.56
C LEU A 117 -25.89 0.38 -3.34
N LYS A 118 -26.51 -0.57 -2.63
CA LYS A 118 -27.29 -1.66 -3.22
C LYS A 118 -28.62 -1.16 -3.80
N GLU A 119 -29.35 -0.33 -3.07
CA GLU A 119 -30.64 0.24 -3.52
C GLU A 119 -30.50 1.07 -4.81
N ASN A 120 -29.39 1.79 -4.97
CA ASN A 120 -29.10 2.57 -6.19
C ASN A 120 -28.45 1.74 -7.32
N ASN A 121 -28.24 0.43 -7.14
CA ASN A 121 -27.52 -0.45 -8.08
C ASN A 121 -26.17 0.15 -8.54
N THR A 122 -25.35 0.59 -7.57
CA THR A 122 -24.18 1.45 -7.81
C THR A 122 -23.12 0.81 -8.70
N TRP A 123 -22.98 -0.53 -8.65
CA TRP A 123 -22.01 -1.28 -9.44
C TRP A 123 -22.49 -2.69 -9.76
N ASP A 124 -21.96 -3.27 -10.84
CA ASP A 124 -22.05 -4.69 -11.15
C ASP A 124 -20.74 -5.40 -10.77
N VAL A 125 -20.83 -6.65 -10.31
CA VAL A 125 -19.66 -7.48 -10.02
C VAL A 125 -19.31 -8.29 -11.26
N VAL A 126 -18.08 -8.11 -11.79
CA VAL A 126 -17.58 -8.80 -12.99
C VAL A 126 -16.28 -9.56 -12.67
N CYS A 127 -16.05 -10.67 -13.35
CA CYS A 127 -14.79 -11.42 -13.23
C CYS A 127 -13.66 -10.64 -13.94
N VAL A 128 -12.44 -10.69 -13.40
CA VAL A 128 -11.25 -10.02 -13.98
C VAL A 128 -10.99 -10.47 -15.42
N GLU A 129 -11.19 -11.76 -15.72
CA GLU A 129 -11.07 -12.34 -17.07
C GLU A 129 -11.99 -11.71 -18.13
N LYS A 130 -13.08 -11.04 -17.69
CA LYS A 130 -14.07 -10.40 -18.57
C LYS A 130 -13.81 -8.90 -18.77
N LEU A 131 -12.66 -8.39 -18.34
CA LEU A 131 -12.22 -7.03 -18.66
C LEU A 131 -12.05 -6.90 -20.19
N PRO A 132 -12.69 -5.90 -20.84
CA PRO A 132 -12.64 -5.75 -22.29
C PRO A 132 -11.27 -5.30 -22.83
N GLN A 133 -10.37 -4.82 -21.96
CA GLN A 133 -9.03 -4.35 -22.30
C GLN A 133 -8.04 -4.76 -21.20
N LYS A 134 -6.81 -5.13 -21.59
CA LYS A 134 -5.74 -5.51 -20.65
C LYS A 134 -5.21 -4.34 -19.80
N ASP A 135 -5.38 -3.10 -20.25
CA ASP A 135 -4.77 -1.91 -19.64
C ASP A 135 -5.70 -1.15 -18.67
N ILE A 136 -6.93 -1.64 -18.47
CA ILE A 136 -7.86 -1.06 -17.49
C ILE A 136 -7.39 -1.41 -16.08
N LYS A 137 -6.80 -0.43 -15.39
CA LYS A 137 -6.46 -0.52 -13.96
C LYS A 137 -7.69 -0.18 -13.10
N PRO A 138 -8.21 -1.09 -12.25
CA PRO A 138 -9.25 -0.75 -11.29
C PRO A 138 -8.76 0.26 -10.24
N LEU A 139 -9.63 1.16 -9.84
CA LEU A 139 -9.38 2.15 -8.80
C LEU A 139 -9.46 1.53 -7.39
N ILE A 140 -8.69 2.08 -6.45
CA ILE A 140 -8.75 1.68 -5.04
C ILE A 140 -9.99 2.30 -4.38
N SER A 141 -10.75 1.51 -3.66
CA SER A 141 -11.87 1.94 -2.81
C SER A 141 -11.45 2.00 -1.33
N ARG A 142 -11.90 3.00 -0.56
CA ARG A 142 -11.60 3.14 0.87
C ARG A 142 -12.84 3.54 1.67
N TRP A 143 -12.89 3.10 2.92
CA TRP A 143 -13.84 3.59 3.91
C TRP A 143 -13.36 4.89 4.54
N ILE A 144 -14.25 5.87 4.68
CA ILE A 144 -14.02 7.11 5.40
C ILE A 144 -15.02 7.21 6.54
N PHE A 145 -14.50 7.40 7.76
CA PHE A 145 -15.27 7.44 8.99
C PHE A 145 -15.32 8.87 9.56
N LYS A 146 -16.51 9.32 9.95
CA LYS A 146 -16.77 10.61 10.60
C LYS A 146 -17.75 10.43 11.74
N ILE A 147 -17.50 11.10 12.87
CA ILE A 147 -18.48 11.27 13.95
C ILE A 147 -19.00 12.70 13.81
N LYS A 148 -20.32 12.87 13.66
CA LYS A 148 -20.96 14.19 13.62
C LYS A 148 -21.04 14.79 15.03
N SER A 149 -21.25 16.11 15.11
CA SER A 149 -21.44 16.86 16.35
C SER A 149 -22.67 16.42 17.17
N ASP A 150 -23.67 15.81 16.53
CA ASP A 150 -24.82 15.14 17.15
C ASP A 150 -24.49 13.76 17.75
N GLY A 151 -23.23 13.32 17.68
CA GLY A 151 -22.78 11.99 18.09
C GLY A 151 -23.12 10.87 17.10
N LYS A 152 -23.71 11.16 15.92
CA LYS A 152 -24.03 10.15 14.92
C LYS A 152 -22.77 9.70 14.18
N TYR A 153 -22.58 8.39 14.12
CA TYR A 153 -21.50 7.72 13.42
C TYR A 153 -21.87 7.65 11.93
N LYS A 154 -20.95 8.05 11.05
CA LYS A 154 -21.14 8.03 9.60
C LYS A 154 -19.95 7.40 8.91
N ALA A 155 -20.20 6.29 8.21
CA ALA A 155 -19.27 5.72 7.26
C ALA A 155 -19.65 6.22 5.85
N ARG A 156 -18.66 6.42 4.99
CA ARG A 156 -18.85 6.61 3.54
C ARG A 156 -17.88 5.73 2.78
N LEU A 157 -18.33 5.21 1.64
CA LEU A 157 -17.46 4.55 0.69
C LEU A 157 -16.94 5.56 -0.33
N VAL A 158 -15.62 5.64 -0.49
CA VAL A 158 -14.96 6.62 -1.36
C VAL A 158 -14.01 5.92 -2.32
N VAL A 159 -14.09 6.25 -3.60
CA VAL A 159 -13.12 5.80 -4.61
C VAL A 159 -11.94 6.78 -4.64
N GLN A 160 -10.73 6.26 -4.77
CA GLN A 160 -9.50 7.04 -4.84
C GLN A 160 -9.32 7.70 -6.22
N GLY A 161 -10.21 8.65 -6.57
CA GLY A 161 -10.24 9.30 -7.88
C GLY A 161 -9.02 10.18 -8.20
N CYS A 162 -8.08 10.39 -7.28
CA CYS A 162 -6.77 10.93 -7.62
C CYS A 162 -5.93 10.00 -8.51
N GLU A 163 -6.26 8.70 -8.58
CA GLU A 163 -5.66 7.74 -9.53
C GLU A 163 -6.35 7.72 -10.91
N GLN A 164 -7.47 8.43 -11.10
CA GLN A 164 -8.13 8.52 -12.41
C GLN A 164 -7.28 9.27 -13.43
N LYS A 165 -7.25 8.75 -14.66
CA LYS A 165 -6.57 9.35 -15.81
C LYS A 165 -7.57 10.05 -16.74
N TYR A 166 -7.24 11.28 -17.15
CA TYR A 166 -7.97 12.02 -18.18
C TYR A 166 -7.96 11.25 -19.51
N GLY A 167 -9.06 11.28 -20.26
CA GLY A 167 -9.21 10.57 -21.53
C GLY A 167 -9.33 9.04 -21.41
N MET A 168 -9.40 8.50 -20.18
CA MET A 168 -9.72 7.07 -19.94
C MET A 168 -10.76 6.86 -18.83
N ASN A 169 -10.75 7.67 -17.77
CA ASN A 169 -11.69 7.54 -16.65
C ASN A 169 -12.58 8.78 -16.44
N TYR A 170 -12.33 9.84 -17.20
CA TYR A 170 -13.13 11.05 -17.29
C TYR A 170 -12.66 11.90 -18.47
N GLU A 171 -13.57 12.67 -19.05
CA GLU A 171 -13.25 13.74 -20.01
C GLU A 171 -13.58 15.11 -19.40
N GLU A 172 -14.78 15.28 -18.84
CA GLU A 172 -15.19 16.50 -18.14
C GLU A 172 -15.28 16.29 -16.62
N THR A 173 -14.96 17.33 -15.85
CA THR A 173 -15.05 17.31 -14.37
C THR A 173 -15.64 18.59 -13.79
N TYR A 174 -15.87 19.60 -14.61
CA TYR A 174 -16.33 20.92 -14.16
C TYR A 174 -17.84 20.89 -13.93
N SER A 175 -18.26 20.80 -12.67
CA SER A 175 -19.65 21.11 -12.30
C SER A 175 -19.82 22.62 -12.19
N PRO A 176 -20.87 23.21 -12.78
CA PRO A 176 -21.22 24.60 -12.49
C PRO A 176 -21.59 24.75 -11.01
N VAL A 177 -21.09 25.83 -10.39
CA VAL A 177 -21.35 26.20 -8.99
C VAL A 177 -22.10 27.54 -8.96
N VAL A 178 -23.16 27.63 -8.17
CA VAL A 178 -23.94 28.87 -8.02
C VAL A 178 -23.07 29.93 -7.34
N SER A 179 -22.92 31.09 -7.98
CA SER A 179 -22.20 32.21 -7.36
C SER A 179 -23.01 32.84 -6.22
N THR A 180 -22.32 33.34 -5.19
CA THR A 180 -22.96 34.02 -4.06
C THR A 180 -23.78 35.25 -4.50
N ASN A 181 -23.35 35.94 -5.56
CA ASN A 181 -24.11 37.05 -6.14
C ASN A 181 -25.41 36.57 -6.82
N ALA A 182 -25.36 35.47 -7.58
CA ALA A 182 -26.57 34.90 -8.18
C ALA A 182 -27.56 34.42 -7.10
N LEU A 183 -27.07 33.79 -6.02
CA LEU A 183 -27.87 33.39 -4.87
C LEU A 183 -28.53 34.60 -4.18
N ARG A 184 -27.77 35.67 -3.93
CA ARG A 184 -28.31 36.92 -3.34
C ARG A 184 -29.40 37.56 -4.20
N ILE A 185 -29.20 37.62 -5.52
CA ILE A 185 -30.19 38.15 -6.47
C ILE A 185 -31.45 37.28 -6.45
N LEU A 186 -31.31 35.96 -6.45
CA LEU A 186 -32.43 35.01 -6.40
C LEU A 186 -33.23 35.14 -5.09
N LEU A 187 -32.55 35.30 -3.95
CA LEU A 187 -33.17 35.56 -2.65
C LEU A 187 -33.90 36.92 -2.61
N ALA A 188 -33.29 37.98 -3.17
CA ALA A 188 -33.92 39.30 -3.26
C ALA A 188 -35.18 39.27 -4.13
N LEU A 189 -35.14 38.60 -5.29
CA LEU A 189 -36.31 38.39 -6.15
C LEU A 189 -37.40 37.57 -5.45
N ALA A 190 -37.03 36.55 -4.67
CA ALA A 190 -37.99 35.78 -3.89
C ALA A 190 -38.68 36.65 -2.83
N ALA A 191 -37.92 37.47 -2.09
CA ALA A 191 -38.48 38.41 -1.11
C ALA A 191 -39.39 39.47 -1.77
N MET A 192 -38.95 40.11 -2.86
CA MET A 192 -39.73 41.11 -3.59
C MET A 192 -41.06 40.57 -4.13
N LYS A 193 -41.10 39.30 -4.54
CA LYS A 193 -42.30 38.65 -5.09
C LYS A 193 -43.08 37.85 -4.04
N ASN A 194 -42.69 37.91 -2.76
CA ASN A 194 -43.24 37.11 -1.67
C ASN A 194 -43.32 35.60 -1.99
N TYR A 195 -42.26 35.07 -2.63
CA TYR A 195 -42.16 33.66 -2.99
C TYR A 195 -41.69 32.83 -1.80
N LYS A 196 -42.28 31.64 -1.64
CA LYS A 196 -41.82 30.69 -0.64
C LYS A 196 -40.50 30.07 -1.09
N ILE A 197 -39.47 30.19 -0.26
CA ILE A 197 -38.22 29.45 -0.43
C ILE A 197 -38.40 28.06 0.21
N ILE A 198 -37.94 27.02 -0.50
CA ILE A 198 -37.87 25.66 0.02
C ILE A 198 -36.44 25.16 -0.19
N THR A 199 -35.81 24.70 0.89
CA THR A 199 -34.54 23.99 0.83
C THR A 199 -34.74 22.49 1.06
N PHE A 200 -33.81 21.68 0.54
CA PHE A 200 -33.76 20.24 0.78
C PHE A 200 -32.32 19.72 0.66
N ASP A 201 -31.94 18.79 1.54
CA ASP A 201 -30.75 17.96 1.41
C ASP A 201 -31.10 16.66 0.65
N ILE A 202 -30.30 16.32 -0.36
CA ILE A 202 -30.46 15.07 -1.12
C ILE A 202 -29.45 14.07 -0.60
N LYS A 203 -29.95 13.17 0.25
CA LYS A 203 -29.21 11.97 0.69
C LYS A 203 -28.63 11.24 -0.52
N THR A 204 -27.35 10.89 -0.42
CA THR A 204 -26.63 10.11 -1.44
C THR A 204 -26.68 10.69 -2.86
N ALA A 205 -26.75 12.03 -3.01
CA ALA A 205 -26.86 12.74 -4.28
C ALA A 205 -26.02 12.15 -5.43
N PHE A 206 -24.72 11.88 -5.22
CA PHE A 206 -23.84 11.34 -6.25
C PHE A 206 -24.28 9.97 -6.80
N LEU A 207 -24.90 9.11 -5.98
CA LEU A 207 -25.38 7.79 -6.42
C LEU A 207 -26.51 7.85 -7.46
N TYR A 208 -27.14 9.02 -7.64
CA TYR A 208 -28.11 9.23 -8.72
C TYR A 208 -27.46 9.61 -10.05
N GLY A 209 -26.24 10.17 -10.01
CA GLY A 209 -25.45 10.51 -11.19
C GLY A 209 -25.10 9.26 -11.99
N GLN A 210 -25.40 9.26 -13.27
CA GLN A 210 -25.00 8.19 -14.19
C GLN A 210 -23.50 8.32 -14.50
N LEU A 211 -22.80 7.21 -14.67
CA LEU A 211 -21.48 7.21 -15.31
C LEU A 211 -21.63 6.80 -16.76
N ASP A 212 -20.96 7.53 -17.64
CA ASP A 212 -20.85 7.22 -19.07
C ASP A 212 -19.52 6.50 -19.35
N GLU A 213 -18.48 6.75 -18.52
CA GLU A 213 -17.19 6.07 -18.62
C GLU A 213 -17.17 4.71 -17.91
N ASP A 214 -16.44 3.76 -18.50
CA ASP A 214 -16.24 2.42 -17.97
C ASP A 214 -15.22 2.40 -16.81
N ILE A 215 -15.69 2.81 -15.63
CA ILE A 215 -14.87 2.85 -14.41
C ILE A 215 -15.01 1.55 -13.61
N TYR A 216 -13.87 1.00 -13.21
CA TYR A 216 -13.78 -0.19 -12.37
C TYR A 216 -13.12 0.16 -11.03
N MET A 217 -13.55 -0.50 -9.97
CA MET A 217 -12.86 -0.46 -8.67
C MET A 217 -12.63 -1.86 -8.11
N TYR A 218 -11.62 -1.99 -7.26
CA TYR A 218 -11.43 -3.19 -6.47
C TYR A 218 -12.61 -3.40 -5.50
N PRO A 219 -12.97 -4.65 -5.18
CA PRO A 219 -13.97 -4.95 -4.18
C PRO A 219 -13.53 -4.50 -2.79
N LEU A 220 -14.51 -4.23 -1.92
CA LEU A 220 -14.27 -3.70 -0.58
C LEU A 220 -13.59 -4.72 0.34
N GLU A 221 -12.78 -4.23 1.27
CA GLU A 221 -12.39 -4.99 2.47
C GLU A 221 -13.64 -5.56 3.16
N GLY A 222 -13.61 -6.86 3.45
CA GLY A 222 -14.74 -7.61 4.01
C GLY A 222 -15.69 -8.24 2.99
N ASN A 223 -15.54 -8.01 1.68
CA ASN A 223 -16.26 -8.75 0.64
C ASN A 223 -15.35 -9.84 0.04
N ASN A 224 -15.73 -11.12 0.17
CA ASN A 224 -15.00 -12.27 -0.41
C ASN A 224 -15.22 -12.41 -1.92
N TYR A 225 -14.74 -11.42 -2.68
CA TYR A 225 -14.76 -11.38 -4.14
C TYR A 225 -13.37 -11.70 -4.71
N LYS A 226 -12.94 -12.96 -4.57
CA LYS A 226 -11.79 -13.49 -5.32
C LYS A 226 -12.01 -13.28 -6.82
N ASP A 227 -10.97 -12.81 -7.49
CA ASP A 227 -10.84 -12.68 -8.95
C ASP A 227 -11.99 -11.89 -9.63
N LYS A 228 -12.55 -10.96 -8.87
CA LYS A 228 -13.70 -10.13 -9.23
C LYS A 228 -13.45 -8.66 -8.91
N ILE A 229 -14.03 -7.79 -9.73
CA ILE A 229 -13.97 -6.33 -9.62
C ILE A 229 -15.38 -5.76 -9.76
N CYS A 230 -15.55 -4.51 -9.32
CA CYS A 230 -16.83 -3.81 -9.40
C CYS A 230 -16.79 -2.81 -10.57
N LYS A 231 -17.61 -3.02 -11.60
CA LYS A 231 -17.84 -2.04 -12.67
C LYS A 231 -18.88 -1.04 -12.17
N LEU A 232 -18.51 0.23 -12.06
CA LEU A 232 -19.41 1.28 -11.58
C LEU A 232 -20.50 1.56 -12.63
N ARG A 233 -21.73 1.75 -12.15
CA ARG A 233 -22.89 2.22 -12.93
C ARG A 233 -23.30 3.63 -12.54
N LYS A 234 -23.00 4.01 -11.30
CA LYS A 234 -23.33 5.30 -10.70
C LYS A 234 -22.09 5.99 -10.16
N ALA A 235 -22.14 7.31 -10.16
CA ALA A 235 -21.07 8.15 -9.65
C ALA A 235 -20.90 7.93 -8.13
N LEU A 236 -19.65 7.75 -7.68
CA LEU A 236 -19.29 7.49 -6.29
C LEU A 236 -18.55 8.68 -5.68
N TYR A 237 -18.56 8.80 -4.34
CA TYR A 237 -17.72 9.78 -3.65
C TYR A 237 -16.25 9.61 -4.07
N GLY A 238 -15.56 10.72 -4.32
CA GLY A 238 -14.13 10.73 -4.63
C GLY A 238 -13.77 10.57 -6.11
N LEU A 239 -14.69 10.16 -7.00
CA LEU A 239 -14.47 10.32 -8.45
C LEU A 239 -14.50 11.81 -8.83
N LYS A 240 -13.69 12.19 -9.80
CA LYS A 240 -13.53 13.58 -10.24
C LYS A 240 -14.80 14.16 -10.89
N GLN A 241 -15.54 13.36 -11.66
CA GLN A 241 -16.76 13.81 -12.36
C GLN A 241 -18.05 13.71 -11.50
N SER A 242 -18.01 13.10 -10.31
CA SER A 242 -19.23 12.90 -9.50
C SER A 242 -20.07 14.17 -9.23
N PRO A 243 -19.49 15.35 -8.99
CA PRO A 243 -20.26 16.59 -8.87
C PRO A 243 -21.00 16.96 -10.17
N LEU A 244 -20.34 16.77 -11.33
CA LEU A 244 -20.88 17.08 -12.65
C LEU A 244 -22.02 16.13 -13.03
N ASN A 245 -21.81 14.83 -12.89
CA ASN A 245 -22.79 13.81 -13.25
C ASN A 245 -24.05 13.91 -12.35
N TRP A 246 -23.88 14.35 -11.10
CA TRP A 246 -24.99 14.76 -10.25
C TRP A 246 -25.68 16.04 -10.75
N ASN A 247 -24.92 17.07 -11.14
CA ASN A 247 -25.49 18.33 -11.67
C ASN A 247 -26.36 18.10 -12.91
N TYR A 248 -25.90 17.31 -13.88
CA TYR A 248 -26.68 16.92 -15.04
C TYR A 248 -27.95 16.17 -14.63
N ARG A 249 -27.82 15.12 -13.79
CA ARG A 249 -28.97 14.33 -13.33
C ARG A 249 -30.03 15.19 -12.63
N PHE A 250 -29.59 16.12 -11.79
CA PHE A 250 -30.48 17.02 -11.06
C PHE A 250 -31.13 18.03 -12.00
N THR A 251 -30.38 18.61 -12.94
CA THR A 251 -30.90 19.54 -13.95
C THR A 251 -31.99 18.90 -14.81
N ASP A 252 -31.80 17.66 -15.25
CA ASP A 252 -32.79 16.94 -16.06
C ASP A 252 -34.04 16.56 -15.25
N PHE A 253 -33.86 16.18 -13.98
CA PHE A 253 -34.98 15.98 -13.07
C PHE A 253 -35.80 17.27 -12.88
N LEU A 254 -35.12 18.40 -12.66
CA LEU A 254 -35.77 19.71 -12.53
C LEU A 254 -36.49 20.11 -13.82
N ARG A 255 -35.90 19.91 -15.00
CA ARG A 255 -36.56 20.15 -16.30
C ARG A 255 -37.83 19.31 -16.44
N GLN A 256 -37.75 18.00 -16.19
CA GLN A 256 -38.89 17.09 -16.32
C GLN A 256 -40.05 17.43 -15.36
N LYS A 257 -39.75 17.90 -14.14
CA LYS A 257 -40.78 18.29 -13.16
C LYS A 257 -41.28 19.72 -13.36
N GLY A 258 -40.40 20.64 -13.73
CA GLY A 258 -40.68 22.06 -13.95
C GLY A 258 -41.65 22.29 -15.10
N SER A 259 -41.49 21.56 -16.21
CA SER A 259 -42.43 21.61 -17.34
C SER A 259 -43.85 21.13 -17.00
N ASN A 260 -44.06 20.44 -15.88
CA ASN A 260 -45.31 19.73 -15.61
C ASN A 260 -46.12 20.24 -14.41
N ASN A 261 -45.53 20.80 -13.34
CA ASN A 261 -46.31 21.00 -12.09
C ASN A 261 -45.80 22.05 -11.07
N TRP A 262 -44.91 22.98 -11.43
CA TRP A 262 -44.39 23.93 -10.42
C TRP A 262 -45.35 25.11 -10.21
N LYS A 263 -45.86 25.26 -8.99
CA LYS A 263 -46.66 26.44 -8.59
C LYS A 263 -45.79 27.70 -8.76
N GLN A 264 -46.33 28.72 -9.43
CA GLN A 264 -45.58 29.86 -9.99
C GLN A 264 -44.87 30.78 -8.95
N ASN A 265 -44.96 30.49 -7.65
CA ASN A 265 -44.47 31.33 -6.54
C ASN A 265 -43.52 30.57 -5.57
N THR A 266 -42.67 29.67 -6.07
CA THR A 266 -41.75 28.87 -5.24
C THR A 266 -40.33 28.88 -5.80
N VAL A 267 -39.34 29.12 -4.94
CA VAL A 267 -37.91 29.04 -5.27
C VAL A 267 -37.29 27.87 -4.50
N CYS A 268 -36.71 26.93 -5.23
CA CYS A 268 -35.98 25.80 -4.66
C CYS A 268 -34.50 26.14 -4.55
N LEU A 269 -33.92 26.01 -3.36
CA LEU A 269 -32.49 26.15 -3.13
C LEU A 269 -31.91 24.81 -2.67
N LYS A 270 -30.75 24.43 -3.20
CA LYS A 270 -29.96 23.32 -2.66
C LYS A 270 -29.27 23.85 -1.39
N ASP A 271 -29.58 23.27 -0.24
CA ASP A 271 -28.82 23.55 0.98
C ASP A 271 -27.51 22.74 0.95
N GLU A 272 -26.39 23.42 1.18
CA GLU A 272 -25.14 22.80 1.62
C GLU A 272 -24.78 23.39 2.99
N MET A 273 -25.39 22.86 4.05
CA MET A 273 -25.02 23.15 5.43
C MET A 273 -24.77 21.84 6.22
N GLU A 274 -23.48 21.57 6.44
CA GLU A 274 -22.80 20.77 7.50
C GLU A 274 -22.95 19.21 7.60
#